data_AF-A0A914EXM9-F1
#
_entry.id   AF-A0A914EXM9-F1
#
_cell.length_a   1.000
_cell.length_b   1.000
_cell.length_c   1.000
_cell.angle_alpha   90.00
_cell.angle_beta   90.00
_cell.angle_gamma   90.00
#
_symmetry.space_group_name_H-M   'P 1'
#
loop_
_entity.id
_entity.type
_entity.pdbx_description
1 polymer ?
#
loop_
_entity_poly.entity_id
_entity_poly.type
_entity_poly.pdbx_seq_one_letter_code
_entity_poly.pdbx_strand_id
1 'polypeptide(L)'
;MAMLGGVFWSLGNMLAIPIIKRLGLALGLLVWNATSTIFGWVIGTWGGFGIHARPASMMWLSYLGMILIFIGGAMFMFVKNKPPYENEEVKYKVYEESDGHFRKVPIDTTDVESAIETSEWKGSLESKQRISGVIMALIAGILFGLNLLPIIEVQDNEELYPGAPKEGLPYVFSQCVGAFITSSIGFFIYALIRRNNVEINPKVTIPALISGFLWAIGETLLINATSELSAAITYPISAKLPGCVAALWSIFYFKEIEKGNNLVLLIVAIFITLVGATCIGVSK
;
A
#
# COMPACT_ATOMS: atom_id res chain seq x y z
N MET A 1 5.20 18.26 -16.71
CA MET A 1 4.90 18.16 -15.27
C MET A 1 4.16 16.87 -14.91
N ALA A 2 3.00 16.56 -15.50
CA ALA A 2 2.22 15.34 -15.17
C ALA A 2 3.00 14.00 -15.21
N MET A 3 4.04 13.89 -16.05
CA MET A 3 4.93 12.72 -16.05
C MET A 3 5.60 12.46 -14.70
N LEU A 4 5.88 13.50 -13.90
CA LEU A 4 6.48 13.36 -12.56
C LEU A 4 5.57 12.57 -11.61
N GLY A 5 4.24 12.64 -11.80
CA GLY A 5 3.31 11.83 -11.03
C GLY A 5 3.54 10.33 -11.25
N GLY A 6 3.80 9.95 -12.50
CA GLY A 6 4.18 8.59 -12.87
C GLY A 6 5.54 8.17 -12.32
N VAL A 7 6.50 9.11 -12.25
CA VAL A 7 7.81 8.88 -11.62
C VAL A 7 7.65 8.55 -10.14
N PHE A 8 6.92 9.38 -9.38
CA PHE A 8 6.70 9.14 -7.95
C PHE A 8 5.98 7.82 -7.70
N TRP A 9 4.94 7.53 -8.48
CA TRP A 9 4.22 6.26 -8.39
C TRP A 9 5.12 5.06 -8.66
N SER A 10 5.96 5.12 -9.71
CA SER A 10 6.87 4.04 -10.06
C SER A 10 7.96 3.84 -9.00
N LEU A 11 8.52 4.91 -8.44
CA LEU A 11 9.52 4.83 -7.37
C LEU A 11 8.93 4.22 -6.09
N GLY A 12 7.69 4.60 -5.73
CA GLY A 12 6.98 3.98 -4.61
C GLY A 12 6.77 2.48 -4.82
N ASN A 13 6.39 2.07 -6.03
CA ASN A 13 6.21 0.65 -6.38
C ASN A 13 7.50 -0.16 -6.34
N MET A 14 8.66 0.43 -6.67
CA MET A 14 9.95 -0.26 -6.54
C MET A 14 10.29 -0.62 -5.09
N LEU A 15 9.76 0.12 -4.10
CA LEU A 15 9.92 -0.18 -2.68
C LEU A 15 8.94 -1.24 -2.16
N ALA A 16 7.88 -1.57 -2.91
CA ALA A 16 6.82 -2.45 -2.44
C ALA A 16 7.32 -3.85 -2.08
N ILE A 17 8.13 -4.48 -2.94
CA ILE A 17 8.68 -5.83 -2.67
C ILE A 17 9.59 -5.84 -1.42
N PRO A 18 10.58 -4.93 -1.29
CA PRO A 18 11.36 -4.80 -0.05
C PRO A 18 10.51 -4.56 1.21
N ILE A 19 9.46 -3.75 1.12
CA ILE A 19 8.54 -3.49 2.24
C ILE A 19 7.82 -4.77 2.64
N ILE A 20 7.19 -5.45 1.68
CA ILE A 20 6.42 -6.68 1.92
C ILE A 20 7.33 -7.77 2.51
N LYS A 21 8.57 -7.90 2.04
CA LYS A 21 9.54 -8.87 2.57
C LYS A 21 9.98 -8.58 4.02
N ARG A 22 9.94 -7.32 4.48
CA ARG A 22 10.43 -6.91 5.81
C ARG A 22 9.32 -6.67 6.84
N LEU A 23 8.15 -6.21 6.41
CA LEU A 23 7.01 -5.90 7.29
C LEU A 23 5.86 -6.91 7.16
N GLY A 24 5.81 -7.66 6.07
CA GLY A 24 4.62 -8.38 5.64
C GLY A 24 3.66 -7.48 4.86
N LEU A 25 2.81 -8.12 4.05
CA LEU A 25 1.88 -7.46 3.13
C LEU A 25 0.91 -6.50 3.86
N ALA A 26 0.26 -6.97 4.92
CA ALA A 26 -0.77 -6.21 5.63
C ALA A 26 -0.20 -4.96 6.33
N LEU A 27 0.89 -5.10 7.10
CA LEU A 27 1.50 -3.99 7.82
C LEU A 27 2.15 -2.98 6.84
N GLY A 28 2.78 -3.47 5.78
CA GLY A 28 3.34 -2.62 4.72
C GLY A 28 2.26 -1.75 4.05
N LEU A 29 1.17 -2.39 3.60
CA LEU A 29 0.00 -1.72 3.03
C LEU A 29 -0.58 -0.69 3.98
N LEU A 30 -0.73 -1.00 5.27
CA LEU A 30 -1.28 -0.07 6.24
C LEU A 30 -0.41 1.18 6.36
N VAL A 31 0.90 1.03 6.57
CA VAL A 31 1.81 2.14 6.82
C VAL A 31 1.86 3.05 5.58
N TRP A 32 2.07 2.52 4.39
CA TRP A 32 2.16 3.38 3.20
C TRP A 32 0.81 4.02 2.84
N ASN A 33 -0.32 3.32 3.03
CA ASN A 33 -1.64 3.89 2.75
C ASN A 33 -1.99 4.97 3.78
N ALA A 34 -1.58 4.78 5.03
CA ALA A 34 -1.74 5.80 6.06
C ALA A 34 -0.95 7.06 5.73
N THR A 35 0.33 6.91 5.38
CA THR A 35 1.19 8.04 5.04
C THR A 35 0.72 8.76 3.78
N SER A 36 0.35 8.04 2.72
CA SER A 36 -0.20 8.67 1.49
C SER A 36 -1.50 9.42 1.76
N THR A 37 -2.39 8.87 2.57
CA THR A 37 -3.64 9.53 2.96
C THR A 37 -3.36 10.82 3.73
N ILE A 38 -2.46 10.79 4.71
CA ILE A 38 -2.08 11.98 5.49
C ILE A 38 -1.45 13.03 4.58
N PHE A 39 -0.53 12.63 3.71
CA PHE A 39 0.12 13.57 2.79
C PHE A 39 -0.87 14.20 1.81
N GLY A 40 -1.72 13.39 1.17
CA GLY A 40 -2.76 13.89 0.27
C GLY A 40 -3.76 14.82 0.98
N TRP A 41 -4.12 14.49 2.21
CA TRP A 41 -4.99 15.32 3.04
C TRP A 41 -4.34 16.64 3.46
N VAL A 42 -3.12 16.62 3.97
CA VAL A 42 -2.37 17.82 4.38
C VAL A 42 -2.15 18.75 3.20
N ILE A 43 -1.62 18.21 2.09
CA ILE A 43 -1.31 19.01 0.90
C ILE A 43 -2.58 19.59 0.29
N GLY A 44 -3.65 18.81 0.17
CA GLY A 44 -4.94 19.31 -0.33
C GLY A 44 -5.58 20.38 0.56
N THR A 45 -5.44 20.25 1.89
CA THR A 45 -6.09 21.15 2.85
C THR A 45 -5.38 22.50 2.94
N TRP A 46 -4.06 22.50 3.07
CA TRP A 46 -3.28 23.73 3.33
C TRP A 46 -2.57 24.28 2.10
N GLY A 47 -2.57 23.55 0.99
CA GLY A 47 -1.73 23.88 -0.15
C GLY A 47 -0.27 23.58 0.16
N GLY A 48 0.43 23.00 -0.81
CA GLY A 48 1.83 22.67 -0.68
C GLY A 48 2.40 22.38 -2.06
N PHE A 49 3.69 22.66 -2.27
CA PHE A 49 4.36 22.41 -3.55
C PHE A 49 3.67 23.09 -4.75
N GLY A 50 3.20 24.33 -4.58
CA GLY A 50 2.62 25.12 -5.67
C GLY A 50 1.12 24.94 -5.91
N ILE A 51 0.42 24.07 -5.19
CA ILE A 51 -1.04 23.94 -5.32
C ILE A 51 -1.79 24.91 -4.40
N HIS A 52 -3.01 25.30 -4.79
CA HIS A 52 -3.86 26.16 -3.97
C HIS A 52 -4.52 25.37 -2.83
N ALA A 53 -4.60 25.99 -1.65
CA ALA A 53 -5.25 25.39 -0.50
C ALA A 53 -6.76 25.23 -0.75
N ARG A 54 -7.28 24.01 -0.59
CA ARG A 54 -8.71 23.69 -0.69
C ARG A 54 -9.20 23.08 0.62
N PRO A 55 -9.26 23.87 1.71
CA PRO A 55 -9.76 23.39 2.99
C PRO A 55 -11.23 22.97 2.88
N ALA A 56 -11.61 21.93 3.63
CA ALA A 56 -13.01 21.52 3.78
C ALA A 56 -13.85 22.64 4.41
N SER A 57 -15.11 22.84 3.96
CA SER A 57 -16.04 23.82 4.53
C SER A 57 -16.25 23.60 6.03
N MET A 58 -16.33 22.32 6.44
CA MET A 58 -16.43 21.89 7.83
C MET A 58 -15.17 21.14 8.26
N MET A 59 -14.12 21.89 8.56
CA MET A 59 -12.81 21.34 8.92
C MET A 59 -12.87 20.32 10.09
N TRP A 60 -13.67 20.60 11.13
CA TRP A 60 -13.83 19.70 12.27
C TRP A 60 -14.39 18.33 11.87
N LEU A 61 -15.29 18.29 10.87
CA LEU A 61 -15.90 17.08 10.35
C LEU A 61 -14.89 16.27 9.52
N SER A 62 -14.01 16.96 8.78
CA SER A 62 -12.89 16.33 8.07
C SER A 62 -11.90 15.67 9.03
N TYR A 63 -11.51 16.36 10.12
CA TYR A 63 -10.69 15.77 11.18
C TYR A 63 -11.34 14.54 11.83
N LEU A 64 -12.63 14.63 12.18
CA LEU A 64 -13.37 13.51 12.75
C LEU A 64 -13.38 12.32 11.78
N GLY A 65 -13.66 12.57 10.50
CA GLY A 65 -13.68 11.53 9.48
C GLY A 65 -12.32 10.87 9.27
N MET A 66 -11.23 11.65 9.30
CA MET A 66 -9.85 11.14 9.25
C MET A 66 -9.55 10.21 10.43
N ILE A 67 -9.90 10.62 11.65
CA ILE A 67 -9.72 9.80 12.85
C ILE A 67 -10.49 8.48 12.73
N LEU A 68 -11.75 8.52 12.31
CA LEU A 68 -12.58 7.33 12.12
C LEU A 68 -11.98 6.37 11.08
N ILE A 69 -11.51 6.89 9.95
CA ILE A 69 -10.85 6.09 8.91
C ILE A 69 -9.60 5.37 9.45
N PHE A 70 -8.79 6.02 10.28
CA PHE A 70 -7.61 5.40 10.87
C PHE A 70 -7.98 4.35 11.91
N ILE A 71 -9.00 4.60 12.74
CA ILE A 71 -9.53 3.62 13.69
C ILE A 71 -10.05 2.39 12.94
N GLY A 72 -10.91 2.58 11.93
CA GLY A 72 -11.42 1.50 11.10
C GLY A 72 -10.30 0.70 10.44
N GLY A 73 -9.32 1.39 9.84
CA GLY A 73 -8.11 0.80 9.27
C GLY A 73 -7.29 -0.03 10.25
N ALA A 74 -7.13 0.44 11.48
CA ALA A 74 -6.42 -0.29 12.53
C ALA A 74 -7.20 -1.53 12.98
N MET A 75 -8.53 -1.45 13.05
CA MET A 75 -9.39 -2.59 13.39
C MET A 75 -9.27 -3.74 12.39
N PHE A 76 -9.08 -3.44 11.09
CA PHE A 76 -8.84 -4.48 10.07
C PHE A 76 -7.57 -5.31 10.34
N MET A 77 -6.56 -4.76 11.03
CA MET A 77 -5.36 -5.55 11.39
C MET A 77 -5.64 -6.64 12.43
N PHE A 78 -6.66 -6.45 13.26
CA PHE A 78 -6.99 -7.37 14.34
C PHE A 78 -7.96 -8.47 13.91
N VAL A 79 -8.48 -8.41 12.67
CA VAL A 79 -9.34 -9.44 12.11
C VAL A 79 -8.48 -10.65 11.74
N LYS A 80 -8.66 -11.75 12.48
CA LYS A 80 -7.99 -13.02 12.17
C LYS A 80 -8.63 -13.65 10.94
N ASN A 81 -7.84 -13.89 9.91
CA ASN A 81 -8.23 -14.69 8.75
C ASN A 81 -7.78 -16.14 8.97
N LYS A 82 -8.57 -17.12 8.50
CA LYS A 82 -8.08 -18.50 8.42
C LYS A 82 -6.95 -18.58 7.39
N PRO A 83 -5.86 -19.31 7.65
CA PRO A 83 -4.91 -19.64 6.60
C PRO A 83 -5.64 -20.45 5.50
N PRO A 84 -5.34 -20.21 4.21
CA PRO A 84 -5.84 -21.06 3.15
C PRO A 84 -5.17 -22.44 3.30
N TYR A 85 -5.93 -23.42 3.80
CA TYR A 85 -5.56 -24.85 3.87
C TYR A 85 -4.37 -25.17 4.81
N GLU A 86 -4.67 -25.43 6.07
CA GLU A 86 -3.72 -25.92 7.06
C GLU A 86 -3.70 -27.46 7.01
N ASN A 87 -2.77 -28.04 6.25
CA ASN A 87 -2.20 -29.33 6.66
C ASN A 87 -1.17 -28.98 7.73
N GLU A 88 -1.40 -29.40 8.97
CA GLU A 88 -0.44 -29.27 10.07
C GLU A 88 0.89 -29.96 9.71
N GLU A 89 1.85 -29.22 9.17
CA GLU A 89 3.23 -29.71 9.05
C GLU A 89 3.89 -29.64 10.43
N VAL A 90 3.92 -30.78 11.12
CA VAL A 90 4.84 -31.01 12.25
C VAL A 90 6.26 -30.71 11.74
N LYS A 91 6.93 -29.72 12.34
CA LYS A 91 8.31 -29.37 11.98
C LYS A 91 9.28 -30.46 12.47
N TYR A 92 9.96 -31.12 11.54
CA TYR A 92 11.01 -32.11 11.82
C TYR A 92 12.38 -31.57 11.39
N LYS A 93 13.44 -31.81 12.18
CA LYS A 93 14.83 -31.72 11.67
C LYS A 93 15.16 -33.02 10.92
N VAL A 94 15.71 -32.91 9.71
CA VAL A 94 16.14 -34.05 8.88
C VAL A 94 17.66 -34.17 8.99
N TYR A 95 18.16 -35.30 9.46
CA TYR A 95 19.58 -35.63 9.49
C TYR A 95 19.86 -36.70 8.43
N GLU A 96 20.91 -36.49 7.62
CA GLU A 96 21.40 -37.47 6.64
C GLU A 96 22.45 -38.35 7.34
N GLU A 97 22.16 -39.65 7.47
CA GLU A 97 23.09 -40.64 8.02
C GLU A 97 24.04 -41.14 6.93
N SER A 98 25.22 -41.61 7.33
CA SER A 98 26.33 -41.99 6.40
C SER A 98 26.02 -43.17 5.47
N ASP A 99 24.90 -43.85 5.68
CA ASP A 99 24.36 -44.93 4.85
C ASP A 99 23.29 -44.46 3.85
N GLY A 100 23.03 -43.16 3.78
CA GLY A 100 22.08 -42.54 2.84
C GLY A 100 20.63 -42.54 3.33
N HIS A 101 20.36 -42.88 4.59
CA HIS A 101 19.03 -42.80 5.19
C HIS A 101 18.81 -41.48 5.94
N PHE A 102 17.58 -40.94 5.85
CA PHE A 102 17.20 -39.67 6.46
C PHE A 102 16.34 -39.90 7.72
N ARG A 103 16.81 -39.43 8.89
CA ARG A 103 16.10 -39.54 10.17
C ARG A 103 15.45 -38.22 10.58
N LYS A 104 14.17 -38.29 10.98
CA LYS A 104 13.39 -37.17 11.53
C LYS A 104 13.40 -37.22 13.06
N VAL A 105 13.83 -36.15 13.73
CA VAL A 105 13.90 -36.11 15.21
C VAL A 105 13.11 -34.90 15.77
N PRO A 106 12.29 -35.07 16.82
CA PRO A 106 11.66 -33.97 17.58
C PRO A 106 12.71 -33.14 18.33
N ILE A 107 12.55 -31.82 18.38
CA ILE A 107 13.54 -30.91 18.99
C ILE A 107 13.42 -30.96 20.52
N ASP A 108 14.53 -31.22 21.23
CA ASP A 108 14.62 -31.29 22.72
C ASP A 108 15.45 -30.12 23.31
N THR A 109 15.27 -29.90 24.62
CA THR A 109 15.39 -28.67 25.42
C THR A 109 16.78 -28.27 25.91
N THR A 110 17.87 -28.90 25.46
CA THR A 110 19.25 -28.53 25.82
C THR A 110 19.91 -27.50 24.89
N ASP A 111 19.25 -27.10 23.81
CA ASP A 111 19.70 -26.07 22.85
C ASP A 111 19.45 -24.61 23.33
N VAL A 112 18.93 -24.41 24.54
CA VAL A 112 18.32 -23.13 24.98
C VAL A 112 19.31 -21.98 25.12
N GLU A 113 20.56 -22.22 25.54
CA GLU A 113 21.51 -21.13 25.84
C GLU A 113 22.15 -20.53 24.57
N SER A 114 22.47 -21.37 23.58
CA SER A 114 22.88 -20.91 22.24
C SER A 114 21.70 -20.36 21.43
N ALA A 115 20.48 -20.83 21.70
CA ALA A 115 19.25 -20.27 21.16
C ALA A 115 18.97 -18.87 21.72
N ILE A 116 19.34 -18.55 22.97
CA ILE A 116 19.12 -17.22 23.57
C ILE A 116 20.03 -16.17 22.91
N GLU A 117 21.34 -16.38 22.80
CA GLU A 117 22.24 -15.41 22.13
C GLU A 117 21.92 -15.25 20.63
N THR A 118 21.59 -16.36 19.94
CA THR A 118 21.13 -16.28 18.55
C THR A 118 19.75 -15.65 18.43
N SER A 119 18.88 -15.74 19.44
CA SER A 119 17.57 -15.07 19.47
C SER A 119 17.68 -13.57 19.76
N GLU A 120 18.62 -13.12 20.59
CA GLU A 120 18.87 -11.70 20.85
C GLU A 120 19.53 -11.04 19.63
N TRP A 121 20.51 -11.71 19.01
CA TRP A 121 21.12 -11.22 17.77
C TRP A 121 20.12 -11.25 16.60
N LYS A 122 19.35 -12.34 16.41
CA LYS A 122 18.26 -12.39 15.42
C LYS A 122 17.18 -11.35 15.72
N GLY A 123 16.80 -11.15 16.98
CA GLY A 123 15.81 -10.16 17.41
C GLY A 123 16.28 -8.72 17.14
N SER A 124 17.57 -8.43 17.31
CA SER A 124 18.17 -7.13 16.97
C SER A 124 18.24 -6.91 15.44
N LEU A 125 18.54 -7.96 14.67
CA LEU A 125 18.60 -7.92 13.21
C LEU A 125 17.20 -7.81 12.59
N GLU A 126 16.23 -8.52 13.16
CA GLU A 126 14.80 -8.47 12.84
C GLU A 126 14.22 -7.09 13.17
N SER A 127 14.61 -6.50 14.31
CA SER A 127 14.24 -5.12 14.67
C SER A 127 14.80 -4.09 13.69
N LYS A 128 16.09 -4.19 13.31
CA LYS A 128 16.70 -3.30 12.31
C LYS A 128 16.07 -3.45 10.93
N GLN A 129 15.77 -4.68 10.50
CA GLN A 129 15.09 -4.96 9.24
C GLN A 129 13.65 -4.41 9.24
N ARG A 130 12.95 -4.54 10.37
CA ARG A 130 11.60 -4.00 10.56
C ARG A 130 11.59 -2.47 10.55
N ILE A 131 12.52 -1.81 11.26
CA ILE A 131 12.67 -0.34 11.23
C ILE A 131 12.93 0.13 9.80
N SER A 132 13.87 -0.51 9.10
CA SER A 132 14.15 -0.15 7.71
C SER A 132 12.94 -0.39 6.79
N GLY A 133 12.16 -1.45 7.03
CA GLY A 133 10.88 -1.69 6.37
C GLY A 133 9.88 -0.55 6.59
N VAL A 134 9.74 -0.07 7.84
CA VAL A 134 8.87 1.07 8.18
C VAL A 134 9.32 2.33 7.47
N ILE A 135 10.63 2.64 7.49
CA ILE A 135 11.17 3.82 6.79
C ILE A 135 10.86 3.77 5.29
N MET A 136 11.07 2.62 4.64
CA MET A 136 10.73 2.46 3.22
C MET A 136 9.22 2.60 2.97
N ALA A 137 8.37 2.09 3.87
CA ALA A 137 6.92 2.23 3.76
C ALA A 137 6.45 3.69 3.92
N LEU A 138 7.08 4.45 4.82
CA LEU A 138 6.84 5.89 4.97
C LEU A 138 7.25 6.63 3.68
N ILE A 139 8.44 6.36 3.15
CA ILE A 139 8.91 6.97 1.89
C ILE A 139 7.98 6.63 0.73
N ALA A 140 7.60 5.35 0.58
CA ALA A 140 6.66 4.93 -0.45
C ALA A 140 5.31 5.63 -0.31
N GLY A 141 4.81 5.75 0.92
CA GLY A 141 3.57 6.48 1.20
C GLY A 141 3.65 7.96 0.84
N ILE A 142 4.77 8.63 1.10
CA ILE A 142 5.00 10.01 0.65
C ILE A 142 4.95 10.08 -0.88
N LEU A 143 5.68 9.21 -1.57
CA LEU A 143 5.72 9.16 -3.04
C LEU A 143 4.32 8.91 -3.63
N PHE A 144 3.53 8.02 -3.05
CA PHE A 144 2.14 7.79 -3.46
C PHE A 144 1.24 9.00 -3.15
N GLY A 145 1.42 9.68 -2.02
CA GLY A 145 0.70 10.92 -1.72
C GLY A 145 1.03 12.07 -2.68
N LEU A 146 2.25 12.09 -3.22
CA LEU A 146 2.71 13.08 -4.19
C LEU A 146 2.35 12.74 -5.64
N ASN A 147 1.79 11.56 -5.93
CA ASN A 147 1.67 11.10 -7.31
C ASN A 147 0.72 11.97 -8.15
N LEU A 148 -0.36 12.51 -7.56
CA LEU A 148 -1.29 13.40 -8.26
C LEU A 148 -0.87 14.87 -8.20
N LEU A 149 0.10 15.21 -7.35
CA LEU A 149 0.50 16.59 -7.10
C LEU A 149 0.90 17.34 -8.38
N PRO A 150 1.72 16.80 -9.31
CA PRO A 150 2.11 17.51 -10.52
C PRO A 150 0.98 17.70 -11.53
N ILE A 151 -0.12 16.94 -11.39
CA ILE A 151 -1.33 17.12 -12.20
C ILE A 151 -2.15 18.25 -11.60
N ILE A 152 -2.37 18.22 -10.29
CA ILE A 152 -3.11 19.25 -9.56
C ILE A 152 -2.43 20.62 -9.70
N GLU A 153 -1.10 20.68 -9.60
CA GLU A 153 -0.33 21.93 -9.77
C GLU A 153 -0.54 22.56 -11.15
N VAL A 154 -0.59 21.75 -12.21
CA VAL A 154 -0.84 22.26 -13.57
C VAL A 154 -2.29 22.71 -13.73
N GLN A 155 -3.23 22.01 -13.10
CA GLN A 155 -4.65 22.37 -13.12
C GLN A 155 -4.96 23.63 -12.32
N ASP A 156 -4.22 23.88 -11.23
CA ASP A 156 -4.42 25.02 -10.34
C ASP A 156 -3.76 26.31 -10.85
N ASN A 157 -2.60 26.21 -11.50
CA ASN A 157 -1.79 27.39 -11.88
C ASN A 157 -1.97 27.77 -13.36
N GLU A 158 -3.14 28.32 -13.70
CA GLU A 158 -3.43 28.80 -15.07
C GLU A 158 -2.45 29.89 -15.55
N GLU A 159 -1.91 30.69 -14.64
CA GLU A 159 -0.92 31.74 -14.96
C GLU A 159 0.42 31.15 -15.42
N LEU A 160 0.83 30.02 -14.84
CA LEU A 160 2.07 29.32 -15.18
C LEU A 160 1.91 28.40 -16.40
N TYR A 161 0.68 27.90 -16.63
CA TYR A 161 0.38 26.94 -17.69
C TYR A 161 -0.84 27.38 -18.52
N PRO A 162 -0.71 28.47 -19.32
CA PRO A 162 -1.82 28.96 -20.12
C PRO A 162 -2.26 27.91 -21.15
N GLY A 163 -3.55 27.61 -21.19
CA GLY A 163 -4.14 26.63 -22.10
C GLY A 163 -4.04 25.17 -21.64
N ALA A 164 -3.57 24.91 -20.42
CA ALA A 164 -3.59 23.57 -19.85
C ALA A 164 -5.04 23.09 -19.60
N PRO A 165 -5.37 21.82 -19.91
CA PRO A 165 -6.69 21.29 -19.61
C PRO A 165 -6.99 21.29 -18.12
N LYS A 166 -8.18 21.73 -17.72
CA LYS A 166 -8.62 21.65 -16.31
C LYS A 166 -9.11 20.25 -15.93
N GLU A 167 -9.58 19.50 -16.92
CA GLU A 167 -10.01 18.11 -16.76
C GLU A 167 -8.82 17.20 -16.46
N GLY A 168 -9.06 16.12 -15.71
CA GLY A 168 -8.03 15.15 -15.34
C GLY A 168 -7.56 14.23 -16.47
N LEU A 169 -8.48 13.88 -17.39
CA LEU A 169 -8.27 12.83 -18.39
C LEU A 169 -7.05 13.07 -19.32
N PRO A 170 -6.79 14.30 -19.81
CA PRO A 170 -5.64 14.56 -20.69
C PRO A 170 -4.27 14.27 -20.05
N TYR A 171 -4.19 14.20 -18.72
CA TYR A 171 -2.94 13.94 -18.01
C TYR A 171 -2.61 12.46 -17.82
N VAL A 172 -3.60 11.56 -17.99
CA VAL A 172 -3.45 10.11 -17.77
C VAL A 172 -2.32 9.54 -18.63
N PHE A 173 -2.32 9.85 -19.93
CA PHE A 173 -1.29 9.35 -20.84
C PHE A 173 0.12 9.79 -20.39
N SER A 174 0.26 11.07 -20.03
CA SER A 174 1.53 11.62 -19.55
C SER A 174 2.00 10.92 -18.28
N GLN A 175 1.10 10.64 -17.34
CA GLN A 175 1.42 9.91 -16.12
C GLN A 175 1.84 8.47 -16.42
N CYS A 176 1.14 7.76 -17.31
CA CYS A 176 1.52 6.40 -17.73
C CYS A 176 2.91 6.37 -18.39
N VAL A 177 3.23 7.34 -19.25
CA VAL A 177 4.57 7.44 -19.88
C VAL A 177 5.64 7.67 -18.82
N GLY A 178 5.40 8.55 -17.84
CA GLY A 178 6.31 8.77 -16.72
C GLY A 178 6.57 7.50 -15.90
N ALA A 179 5.51 6.74 -15.62
CA ALA A 179 5.62 5.45 -14.92
C ALA A 179 6.40 4.41 -15.74
N PHE A 180 6.11 4.31 -17.04
CA PHE A 180 6.78 3.39 -17.96
C PHE A 180 8.28 3.68 -18.03
N ILE A 181 8.67 4.93 -18.31
CA ILE A 181 10.08 5.33 -18.42
C ILE A 181 10.82 5.03 -17.10
N THR A 182 10.24 5.40 -15.96
CA THR A 182 10.87 5.18 -14.65
C THR A 182 11.03 3.69 -14.34
N SER A 183 10.00 2.89 -14.61
CA SER A 183 10.06 1.43 -14.45
C SER A 183 11.09 0.79 -15.38
N SER A 184 11.18 1.25 -16.64
CA SER A 184 12.21 0.77 -17.59
C SER A 184 13.61 1.11 -17.10
N ILE A 185 13.87 2.34 -16.66
CA ILE A 185 15.16 2.74 -16.08
C ILE A 185 15.50 1.86 -14.87
N GLY A 186 14.54 1.65 -13.97
CA GLY A 186 14.71 0.75 -12.82
C GLY A 186 15.07 -0.68 -13.23
N PHE A 187 14.42 -1.21 -14.27
CA PHE A 187 14.73 -2.52 -14.82
C PHE A 187 16.12 -2.57 -15.45
N PHE A 188 16.54 -1.56 -16.21
CA PHE A 188 17.88 -1.49 -16.79
C PHE A 188 18.96 -1.44 -15.71
N ILE A 189 18.76 -0.64 -14.65
CA ILE A 189 19.68 -0.60 -13.50
C ILE A 189 19.78 -1.98 -12.84
N TYR A 190 18.65 -2.66 -12.62
CA TYR A 190 18.63 -4.01 -12.10
C TYR A 190 19.39 -5.00 -13.00
N ALA A 191 19.18 -4.92 -14.31
CA ALA A 191 19.87 -5.77 -15.28
C ALA A 191 21.38 -5.55 -15.30
N LEU A 192 21.83 -4.28 -15.19
CA LEU A 192 23.24 -3.93 -15.07
C LEU A 192 23.87 -4.49 -13.79
N ILE A 193 23.20 -4.32 -12.64
CA ILE A 193 23.68 -4.86 -11.35
C ILE A 193 23.80 -6.38 -11.40
N ARG A 194 22.84 -7.05 -12.05
CA ARG A 194 22.81 -8.50 -12.22
C ARG A 194 23.67 -9.01 -13.37
N ARG A 195 24.44 -8.14 -14.04
CA ARG A 195 25.30 -8.47 -15.19
C ARG A 195 24.55 -9.30 -16.26
N ASN A 196 23.34 -8.86 -16.59
CA ASN A 196 22.42 -9.51 -17.53
C ASN A 196 21.88 -10.90 -17.10
N ASN A 197 22.10 -11.33 -15.86
CA ASN A 197 21.47 -12.52 -15.27
C ASN A 197 20.18 -12.14 -14.50
N VAL A 198 19.22 -11.62 -15.26
CA VAL A 198 17.92 -11.15 -14.76
C VAL A 198 16.99 -12.34 -14.59
N GLU A 199 16.52 -12.56 -13.36
CA GLU A 199 15.53 -13.61 -13.07
C GLU A 199 14.12 -13.01 -13.20
N ILE A 200 13.44 -13.31 -14.31
CA ILE A 200 12.03 -12.95 -14.51
C ILE A 200 11.21 -14.23 -14.42
N ASN A 201 10.23 -14.26 -13.51
CA ASN A 201 9.30 -15.38 -13.42
C ASN A 201 8.20 -15.21 -14.48
N PRO A 202 8.13 -16.07 -15.52
CA PRO A 202 7.15 -15.89 -16.60
C PRO A 202 5.69 -16.07 -16.13
N LYS A 203 5.47 -16.79 -15.03
CA LYS A 203 4.13 -17.08 -14.49
C LYS A 203 3.45 -15.83 -13.94
N VAL A 204 4.22 -14.82 -13.51
CA VAL A 204 3.66 -13.57 -12.96
C VAL A 204 3.50 -12.47 -14.01
N THR A 205 4.07 -12.62 -15.20
CA THR A 205 4.05 -11.60 -16.25
C THR A 205 2.63 -11.26 -16.72
N ILE A 206 1.82 -12.27 -17.08
CA ILE A 206 0.45 -12.04 -17.55
C ILE A 206 -0.44 -11.44 -16.44
N PRO A 207 -0.46 -11.99 -15.20
CA PRO A 207 -1.17 -11.35 -14.09
C PRO A 207 -0.74 -9.90 -13.82
N ALA A 208 0.56 -9.60 -13.94
CA ALA A 208 1.07 -8.24 -13.75
C ALA A 208 0.57 -7.27 -14.83
N LEU A 209 0.49 -7.71 -16.10
CA LEU A 209 -0.08 -6.89 -17.18
C LEU A 209 -1.56 -6.58 -16.94
N ILE A 210 -2.36 -7.59 -16.56
CA ILE A 210 -3.79 -7.38 -16.23
C ILE A 210 -3.95 -6.43 -15.05
N SER A 211 -3.12 -6.58 -14.01
CA SER A 211 -3.10 -5.66 -12.87
C SER A 211 -2.76 -4.23 -13.28
N GLY A 212 -1.84 -4.04 -14.24
CA GLY A 212 -1.50 -2.73 -14.78
C GLY A 212 -2.67 -2.05 -15.51
N PHE A 213 -3.45 -2.81 -16.28
CA PHE A 213 -4.67 -2.30 -16.90
C PHE A 213 -5.72 -1.87 -15.87
N LEU A 214 -5.96 -2.71 -14.85
CA LEU A 214 -6.88 -2.39 -13.76
C LEU A 214 -6.42 -1.14 -12.99
N TRP A 215 -5.11 -1.01 -12.75
CA TRP A 215 -4.55 0.17 -12.13
C TRP A 215 -4.78 1.43 -13.00
N ALA A 216 -4.54 1.37 -14.32
CA ALA A 216 -4.75 2.52 -15.19
C ALA A 216 -6.21 3.01 -15.22
N ILE A 217 -7.18 2.08 -15.17
CA ILE A 217 -8.61 2.42 -15.05
C ILE A 217 -8.87 3.10 -13.71
N GLY A 218 -8.40 2.51 -12.61
CA GLY A 218 -8.57 3.06 -11.26
C GLY A 218 -7.93 4.43 -11.10
N GLU A 219 -6.72 4.61 -11.63
CA GLU A 219 -6.00 5.88 -11.61
C GLU A 219 -6.73 6.96 -12.42
N THR A 220 -7.27 6.62 -13.58
CA THR A 220 -8.08 7.54 -14.39
C THR A 220 -9.30 8.05 -13.62
N LEU A 221 -10.02 7.15 -12.95
CA LEU A 221 -11.16 7.50 -12.11
C LEU A 221 -10.73 8.36 -10.91
N LEU A 222 -9.57 8.05 -10.32
CA LEU A 222 -9.03 8.78 -9.18
C LEU A 222 -8.65 10.23 -9.56
N ILE A 223 -8.00 10.44 -10.70
CA ILE A 223 -7.64 11.77 -11.18
C ILE A 223 -8.91 12.59 -11.40
N ASN A 224 -9.92 12.02 -12.06
CA ASN A 224 -11.19 12.69 -12.31
C ASN A 224 -11.97 13.01 -11.02
N ALA A 225 -11.97 12.10 -10.04
CA ALA A 225 -12.57 12.36 -8.73
C ALA A 225 -11.83 13.49 -7.99
N THR A 226 -10.49 13.52 -8.11
CA THR A 226 -9.64 14.50 -7.43
C THR A 226 -9.84 15.91 -7.98
N SER A 227 -10.06 16.07 -9.30
CA SER A 227 -10.38 17.37 -9.89
C SER A 227 -11.70 17.95 -9.37
N GLU A 228 -12.68 17.10 -9.03
CA GLU A 228 -14.01 17.52 -8.55
C GLU A 228 -14.12 17.68 -7.03
N LEU A 229 -13.48 16.80 -6.25
CA LEU A 229 -13.62 16.72 -4.79
C LEU A 229 -12.42 17.26 -4.01
N SER A 230 -11.31 17.59 -4.68
CA SER A 230 -9.99 17.86 -4.10
C SER A 230 -9.26 16.63 -3.56
N ALA A 231 -7.93 16.73 -3.45
CA ALA A 231 -7.09 15.71 -2.85
C ALA A 231 -7.43 15.46 -1.36
N ALA A 232 -7.88 16.49 -0.63
CA ALA A 232 -8.20 16.38 0.79
C ALA A 232 -9.36 15.41 1.07
N ILE A 233 -10.32 15.33 0.14
CA ILE A 233 -11.48 14.44 0.27
C ILE A 233 -11.21 13.10 -0.42
N THR A 234 -10.56 13.12 -1.58
CA THR A 234 -10.44 11.93 -2.44
C THR A 234 -9.47 10.89 -1.90
N TYR A 235 -8.32 11.29 -1.35
CA TYR A 235 -7.30 10.35 -0.85
C TYR A 235 -7.79 9.49 0.33
N PRO A 236 -8.47 10.03 1.36
CA PRO A 236 -9.01 9.21 2.43
C PRO A 236 -10.05 8.18 1.96
N ILE A 237 -10.91 8.56 1.02
CA ILE A 237 -11.93 7.68 0.45
C ILE A 237 -11.26 6.56 -0.37
N SER A 238 -10.33 6.90 -1.27
CA SER A 238 -9.66 5.95 -2.16
C SER A 238 -8.78 4.95 -1.40
N ALA A 239 -8.16 5.35 -0.29
CA ALA A 239 -7.29 4.47 0.49
C ALA A 239 -8.04 3.38 1.28
N LYS A 240 -9.35 3.54 1.52
CA LYS A 240 -10.08 2.73 2.51
C LYS A 240 -11.30 2.01 1.97
N LEU A 241 -12.03 2.61 1.02
CA LEU A 241 -13.18 1.95 0.39
C LEU A 241 -12.81 0.63 -0.31
N PRO A 242 -11.69 0.53 -1.06
CA PRO A 242 -11.30 -0.75 -1.67
C PRO A 242 -11.09 -1.87 -0.64
N GLY A 243 -10.56 -1.53 0.53
CA GLY A 243 -10.41 -2.47 1.64
C GLY A 243 -11.74 -2.99 2.18
N CYS A 244 -12.77 -2.13 2.23
CA CYS A 244 -14.12 -2.55 2.61
C CYS A 244 -14.73 -3.51 1.58
N VAL A 245 -14.55 -3.23 0.28
CA VAL A 245 -15.04 -4.11 -0.80
C VAL A 245 -14.33 -5.47 -0.76
N ALA A 246 -13.01 -5.48 -0.58
CA ALA A 246 -12.22 -6.70 -0.42
C ALA A 246 -12.71 -7.52 0.79
N ALA A 247 -12.96 -6.86 1.92
CA ALA A 247 -13.48 -7.52 3.13
C ALA A 247 -14.87 -8.14 2.93
N LEU A 248 -15.78 -7.44 2.23
CA LEU A 248 -17.09 -8.00 1.88
C LEU A 248 -16.95 -9.23 0.98
N TRP A 249 -16.01 -9.20 0.03
CA TRP A 249 -15.72 -10.34 -0.83
C TRP A 249 -15.17 -11.53 -0.03
N SER A 250 -14.27 -11.31 0.93
CA SER A 250 -13.79 -12.34 1.86
C SER A 250 -14.89 -12.97 2.71
N ILE A 251 -15.91 -12.21 3.12
CA ILE A 251 -17.06 -12.74 3.86
C ILE A 251 -17.95 -13.59 2.93
N PHE A 252 -18.43 -13.01 1.82
CA PHE A 252 -19.50 -13.61 1.03
C PHE A 252 -19.02 -14.72 0.10
N TYR A 253 -17.85 -14.54 -0.53
CA TYR A 253 -17.33 -15.47 -1.52
C TYR A 253 -16.44 -16.53 -0.86
N PHE A 254 -15.37 -16.10 -0.18
CA PHE A 254 -14.38 -17.02 0.36
C PHE A 254 -14.79 -17.67 1.70
N LYS A 255 -15.69 -17.03 2.46
CA LYS A 255 -16.14 -17.50 3.79
C LYS A 255 -14.95 -17.75 4.73
N GLU A 256 -13.88 -16.97 4.59
CA GLU A 256 -12.59 -17.11 5.30
C GLU A 256 -12.64 -16.67 6.76
N ILE A 257 -13.68 -15.92 7.14
CA ILE A 257 -13.79 -15.28 8.44
C ILE A 257 -14.68 -16.12 9.35
N GLU A 258 -14.14 -16.48 10.52
CA GLU A 258 -14.88 -17.23 11.53
C GLU A 258 -16.11 -16.46 12.03
N LYS A 259 -17.25 -17.15 12.03
CA LYS A 259 -18.49 -16.64 12.61
C LYS A 259 -18.26 -16.40 14.11
N GLY A 260 -18.58 -15.19 14.58
CA GLY A 260 -18.40 -14.79 15.98
C GLY A 260 -17.75 -13.40 16.10
N ASN A 261 -16.87 -13.23 17.09
CA ASN A 261 -16.27 -11.94 17.43
C ASN A 261 -15.45 -11.31 16.29
N ASN A 262 -14.80 -12.11 15.44
CA ASN A 262 -14.03 -11.61 14.29
C ASN A 262 -14.93 -11.02 13.21
N LEU A 263 -16.09 -11.64 12.94
CA LEU A 263 -17.08 -11.11 12.01
C LEU A 263 -17.70 -9.80 12.53
N VAL A 264 -18.02 -9.74 13.83
CA VAL A 264 -18.51 -8.51 14.47
C VAL A 264 -17.47 -7.41 14.37
N LEU A 265 -16.21 -7.70 14.69
CA LEU A 265 -15.10 -6.76 14.60
C LEU A 265 -14.95 -6.21 13.17
N LEU A 266 -15.05 -7.09 12.17
CA LEU A 266 -14.96 -6.67 10.77
C LEU A 266 -16.14 -5.78 10.34
N ILE A 267 -17.37 -6.14 10.72
CA ILE A 267 -18.56 -5.34 10.40
C ILE A 267 -18.44 -3.95 11.05
N VAL A 268 -17.99 -3.88 12.30
CA VAL A 268 -17.75 -2.61 13.01
C VAL A 268 -16.65 -1.81 12.31
N ALA A 269 -15.55 -2.44 11.89
CA ALA A 269 -14.47 -1.79 11.16
C ALA A 269 -14.96 -1.18 9.82
N ILE A 270 -15.75 -1.94 9.05
CA ILE A 270 -16.36 -1.46 7.80
C ILE A 270 -17.30 -0.29 8.10
N PHE A 271 -18.17 -0.41 9.11
CA PHE A 271 -19.10 0.65 9.47
C PHE A 271 -18.39 1.94 9.87
N ILE A 272 -17.40 1.87 10.76
CA ILE A 272 -16.59 3.03 11.19
C ILE A 272 -15.89 3.67 9.99
N THR A 273 -15.33 2.85 9.09
CA THR A 273 -14.64 3.34 7.87
C THR A 273 -15.61 4.05 6.93
N LEU A 274 -16.82 3.52 6.73
CA LEU A 274 -17.85 4.14 5.89
C LEU A 274 -18.39 5.44 6.48
N VAL A 275 -18.60 5.48 7.80
CA VAL A 275 -18.99 6.72 8.50
C VAL A 275 -17.89 7.77 8.36
N GLY A 276 -16.63 7.38 8.57
CA GLY A 276 -15.48 8.28 8.38
C GLY A 276 -15.38 8.84 6.96
N ALA A 277 -15.51 7.98 5.95
CA ALA A 277 -15.52 8.40 4.54
C ALA A 277 -16.70 9.33 4.22
N THR A 278 -17.87 9.07 4.79
CA THR A 278 -19.06 9.91 4.62
C THR A 278 -18.86 11.29 5.28
N CYS A 279 -18.29 11.34 6.49
CA CYS A 279 -17.96 12.60 7.16
C CYS A 279 -17.00 13.46 6.32
N ILE A 280 -15.96 12.85 5.74
CA ILE A 280 -15.02 13.56 4.86
C ILE A 280 -15.72 14.03 3.58
N GLY A 281 -16.55 13.20 2.96
CA GLY A 281 -17.30 13.57 1.75
C GLY A 281 -18.28 14.72 1.97
N VAL A 282 -19.00 14.70 3.10
CA VAL A 282 -19.97 15.74 3.50
C VAL A 282 -19.28 17.01 4.02
N SER A 283 -18.00 16.94 4.40
CA SER A 283 -17.25 18.12 4.86
C SER A 283 -16.92 19.15 3.75
N LYS A 284 -17.27 18.86 2.49
CA LYS A 284 -17.03 19.75 1.34
C LYS A 284 -17.72 21.10 1.51
#